data_AF-A0A962SAG0-F1
#
_entry.id   AF-A0A962SAG0-F1
#
_cell.length_a   1.000
_cell.length_b   1.000
_cell.length_c   1.000
_cell.angle_alpha   90.00
_cell.angle_beta   90.00
_cell.angle_gamma   90.00
#
_symmetry.space_group_name_H-M   'P 1'
#
loop_
_entity.id
_entity.type
_entity.pdbx_description
1 polymer ?
#
loop_
_entity_poly.entity_id
_entity_poly.type
_entity_poly.pdbx_seq_one_letter_code
_entity_poly.pdbx_strand_id
1 'polypeptide(L)'
;MKSVPVLGALAFALLTSACSTAYYGAMEKVGIHKRDILVDRVEDTRESQQEAQETFKSALEKFGSVVEIKNSDLKQAYESLNDEYENSKEAAEEVSDRIDAVEDVAEDLFEEWADEIEQYNNADLKRSSQAQLRDTRSRYKEMLTSMRRSEKSMQPVLTTFHDNVLFLKHNLNAQAIGSLKSEFASLKNDIAVLIKQMNQSIAQSDEFIADMRRQQGG
;
A
#
# COMPACT_ATOMS: atom_id res chain seq x y z
N MET A 1 -67.15 14.80 60.78
CA MET A 1 -66.38 13.59 61.15
C MET A 1 -65.80 12.97 59.89
N LYS A 2 -64.47 12.79 59.88
CA LYS A 2 -63.64 11.90 59.04
C LYS A 2 -63.42 12.23 57.54
N SER A 3 -62.20 12.70 57.31
CA SER A 3 -61.21 12.51 56.20
C SER A 3 -61.36 11.20 55.37
N VAL A 4 -60.96 11.10 54.09
CA VAL A 4 -59.64 11.24 53.40
C VAL A 4 -59.87 11.32 51.86
N PRO A 5 -58.96 11.94 51.06
CA PRO A 5 -59.07 12.12 49.60
C PRO A 5 -58.27 11.10 48.77
N VAL A 6 -58.57 10.93 47.47
CA VAL A 6 -57.63 10.35 46.49
C VAL A 6 -57.73 11.09 45.15
N LEU A 7 -56.65 11.82 44.84
CA LEU A 7 -56.24 12.32 43.53
C LEU A 7 -56.04 11.15 42.53
N GLY A 8 -56.59 11.25 41.33
CA GLY A 8 -56.23 10.40 40.19
C GLY A 8 -55.75 11.27 39.03
N ALA A 9 -54.45 11.54 38.99
CA ALA A 9 -53.80 12.42 38.03
C ALA A 9 -53.76 11.82 36.62
N LEU A 10 -54.15 12.66 35.67
CA LEU A 10 -53.97 12.54 34.23
C LEU A 10 -52.47 12.67 33.89
N ALA A 11 -52.05 12.02 32.80
CA ALA A 11 -50.79 12.19 32.07
C ALA A 11 -49.53 11.49 32.61
N PHE A 12 -49.13 10.38 31.97
CA PHE A 12 -47.83 10.25 31.29
C PHE A 12 -47.79 8.95 30.46
N ALA A 13 -48.36 8.98 29.26
CA ALA A 13 -48.20 7.93 28.26
C ALA A 13 -47.22 8.43 27.19
N LEU A 14 -45.91 8.38 27.47
CA LEU A 14 -44.83 8.70 26.52
C LEU A 14 -43.49 8.15 27.07
N LEU A 15 -43.33 6.83 27.13
CA LEU A 15 -42.05 6.20 27.50
C LEU A 15 -41.82 4.86 26.78
N THR A 16 -41.91 4.81 25.45
CA THR A 16 -41.37 3.66 24.68
C THR A 16 -41.01 4.05 23.24
N SER A 17 -39.91 4.77 23.03
CA SER A 17 -39.30 4.89 21.68
C SER A 17 -37.83 5.31 21.72
N ALA A 18 -37.03 4.68 22.59
CA ALA A 18 -35.59 4.90 22.64
C ALA A 18 -34.82 3.61 23.01
N CYS A 19 -34.99 2.53 22.23
CA CYS A 19 -34.24 1.28 22.46
C CYS A 19 -33.83 0.58 21.15
N SER A 20 -33.29 1.29 20.16
CA SER A 20 -32.66 0.62 19.00
C SER A 20 -31.28 1.15 18.61
N THR A 21 -30.81 2.28 19.16
CA THR A 21 -29.55 2.90 18.70
C THR A 21 -28.33 2.55 19.57
N ALA A 22 -28.52 2.07 20.81
CA ALA A 22 -27.40 1.78 21.72
C ALA A 22 -26.81 0.35 21.58
N TYR A 23 -27.45 -0.55 20.83
CA TYR A 23 -26.95 -1.92 20.64
C TYR A 23 -25.79 -2.01 19.62
N TYR A 24 -25.54 -0.94 18.86
CA TYR A 24 -24.50 -0.92 17.82
C TYR A 24 -23.14 -0.37 18.32
N GLY A 25 -23.13 0.62 19.23
CA GLY A 25 -21.90 1.34 19.61
C GLY A 25 -20.92 0.62 20.55
N ALA A 26 -21.21 -0.60 21.00
CA ALA A 26 -20.30 -1.38 21.85
C ALA A 26 -19.58 -2.51 21.12
N MET A 27 -20.16 -3.07 20.05
CA MET A 27 -19.47 -4.05 19.19
C MET A 27 -18.58 -3.40 18.13
N GLU A 28 -18.83 -2.13 17.82
CA GLU A 28 -18.07 -1.39 16.81
C GLU A 28 -16.60 -1.14 17.21
N LYS A 29 -16.25 -1.18 18.50
CA LYS A 29 -14.92 -0.79 19.01
C LYS A 29 -13.81 -1.83 18.85
N VAL A 30 -14.13 -3.06 18.46
CA VAL A 30 -13.16 -4.15 18.41
C VAL A 30 -12.57 -4.25 16.99
N GLY A 31 -11.24 -4.40 16.87
CA GLY A 31 -10.54 -4.42 15.58
C GLY A 31 -10.36 -3.06 14.87
N ILE A 32 -11.00 -1.96 15.33
CA ILE A 32 -10.83 -0.60 14.75
C ILE A 32 -9.35 -0.25 14.62
N HIS A 33 -8.59 -0.44 15.70
CA HIS A 33 -7.18 -0.09 15.73
C HIS A 33 -6.36 -0.84 14.66
N LYS A 34 -6.61 -2.14 14.41
CA LYS A 34 -5.90 -2.88 13.36
C LYS A 34 -6.34 -2.47 11.96
N ARG A 35 -7.61 -2.11 11.75
CA ARG A 35 -8.06 -1.56 10.47
C ARG A 35 -7.41 -0.21 10.19
N ASP A 36 -7.32 0.66 11.19
CA ASP A 36 -6.66 1.96 11.05
C ASP A 36 -5.17 1.78 10.74
N ILE A 37 -4.47 0.90 11.47
CA ILE A 37 -3.08 0.55 11.14
C ILE A 37 -2.98 0.01 9.72
N LEU A 38 -3.86 -0.90 9.29
CA LEU A 38 -3.81 -1.44 7.94
C LEU A 38 -3.97 -0.35 6.88
N VAL A 39 -4.90 0.59 7.09
CA VAL A 39 -5.06 1.74 6.19
C VAL A 39 -3.78 2.57 6.14
N ASP A 40 -3.21 2.92 7.30
CA ASP A 40 -1.96 3.70 7.38
C ASP A 40 -0.80 2.98 6.66
N ARG A 41 -0.66 1.66 6.83
CA ARG A 41 0.38 0.87 6.15
C ARG A 41 0.20 0.84 4.64
N VAL A 42 -1.03 0.76 4.15
CA VAL A 42 -1.33 0.81 2.72
C VAL A 42 -1.06 2.22 2.16
N GLU A 43 -1.31 3.28 2.93
CA GLU A 43 -0.95 4.65 2.58
C GLU A 43 0.58 4.85 2.51
N ASP A 44 1.32 4.37 3.51
CA ASP A 44 2.79 4.38 3.51
C ASP A 44 3.35 3.63 2.28
N THR A 45 2.78 2.47 1.95
CA THR A 45 3.22 1.64 0.80
C THR A 45 2.89 2.29 -0.54
N ARG A 46 1.79 3.06 -0.61
CA ARG A 46 1.45 3.85 -1.79
C ARG A 46 2.47 4.98 -1.97
N GLU A 47 2.83 5.66 -0.89
CA GLU A 47 3.80 6.76 -0.90
C GLU A 47 5.21 6.28 -1.26
N SER A 48 5.68 5.17 -0.69
CA SER A 48 6.98 4.59 -1.04
C SER A 48 7.06 4.19 -2.52
N GLN A 49 5.95 3.70 -3.10
CA GLN A 49 5.89 3.43 -4.54
C GLN A 49 5.97 4.70 -5.39
N GLN A 50 5.37 5.82 -4.95
CA GLN A 50 5.48 7.10 -5.65
C GLN A 50 6.92 7.63 -5.59
N GLU A 51 7.57 7.55 -4.43
CA GLU A 51 8.96 7.95 -4.25
C GLU A 51 9.89 7.08 -5.12
N ALA A 52 9.69 5.77 -5.12
CA ALA A 52 10.44 4.86 -5.99
C ALA A 52 10.27 5.19 -7.48
N GLN A 53 9.06 5.56 -7.93
CA GLN A 53 8.85 6.00 -9.32
C GLN A 53 9.74 7.19 -9.68
N GLU A 54 9.84 8.19 -8.80
CA GLU A 54 10.68 9.36 -9.05
C GLU A 54 12.17 9.00 -9.02
N THR A 55 12.60 8.15 -8.09
CA THR A 55 13.98 7.64 -8.03
C THR A 55 14.38 6.92 -9.31
N PHE A 56 13.55 5.99 -9.81
CA PHE A 56 13.86 5.26 -11.04
C PHE A 56 13.83 6.17 -12.28
N LYS A 57 12.97 7.19 -12.32
CA LYS A 57 13.00 8.20 -13.40
C LYS A 57 14.29 9.02 -13.36
N SER A 58 14.69 9.50 -12.19
CA SER A 58 15.96 10.22 -11.99
C SER A 58 17.15 9.37 -12.47
N ALA A 59 17.18 8.10 -12.07
CA ALA A 59 18.23 7.18 -12.45
C ALA A 59 18.29 6.99 -13.98
N LEU A 60 17.14 6.90 -14.66
CA LEU A 60 17.08 6.82 -16.13
C LEU A 60 17.59 8.10 -16.79
N GLU A 61 17.15 9.26 -16.33
CA GLU A 61 17.62 10.55 -16.84
C GLU A 61 19.14 10.67 -16.69
N LYS A 62 19.66 10.25 -15.54
CA LYS A 62 21.09 10.29 -15.29
C LYS A 62 21.86 9.32 -16.17
N PHE A 63 21.37 8.10 -16.34
CA PHE A 63 21.93 7.14 -17.30
C PHE A 63 21.99 7.75 -18.70
N GLY A 64 20.90 8.39 -19.15
CA GLY A 64 20.84 9.07 -20.45
C GLY A 64 21.94 10.12 -20.61
N SER A 65 22.17 10.93 -19.57
CA SER A 65 23.25 11.92 -19.57
C SER A 65 24.64 11.29 -19.74
N VAL A 66 24.89 10.13 -19.12
CA VAL A 66 26.17 9.41 -19.21
C VAL A 66 26.43 8.91 -20.63
N VAL A 67 25.39 8.44 -21.32
CA VAL A 67 25.46 7.95 -22.70
C VAL A 67 25.79 9.06 -23.70
N GLU A 68 25.52 10.32 -23.36
CA GLU A 68 25.81 11.50 -24.19
C GLU A 68 27.19 12.13 -23.93
N ILE A 69 27.89 11.75 -22.85
CA ILE A 69 29.22 12.30 -22.50
C ILE A 69 30.28 11.89 -23.52
N LYS A 70 31.10 12.87 -23.93
CA LYS A 70 32.29 12.65 -24.75
C LYS A 70 33.55 12.56 -23.88
N ASN A 71 33.99 11.33 -23.59
CA ASN A 71 35.33 10.89 -23.14
C ASN A 71 36.05 11.55 -21.95
N SER A 72 35.75 12.78 -21.51
CA SER A 72 36.58 13.47 -20.50
C SER A 72 36.20 13.21 -19.04
N ASP A 73 34.96 12.76 -18.75
CA ASP A 73 34.43 12.68 -17.38
C ASP A 73 33.90 11.29 -16.99
N LEU A 74 34.52 10.23 -17.51
CA LEU A 74 34.06 8.84 -17.31
C LEU A 74 34.02 8.42 -15.82
N LYS A 75 34.95 8.91 -15.00
CA LYS A 75 34.94 8.65 -13.57
C LYS A 75 33.72 9.27 -12.89
N GLN A 76 33.41 10.52 -13.21
CA GLN A 76 32.23 11.22 -12.66
C GLN A 76 30.93 10.58 -13.16
N ALA A 77 30.91 10.13 -14.42
CA ALA A 77 29.79 9.39 -14.99
C ALA A 77 29.54 8.07 -14.24
N TYR A 78 30.60 7.33 -13.93
CA TYR A 78 30.51 6.12 -13.10
C TYR A 78 30.00 6.44 -11.69
N GLU A 79 30.62 7.40 -10.99
CA GLU A 79 30.25 7.75 -9.61
C GLU A 79 28.77 8.11 -9.54
N SER A 80 28.31 8.95 -10.46
CA SER A 80 26.91 9.34 -10.46
C SER A 80 25.95 8.21 -10.85
N LEU A 81 26.31 7.33 -11.78
CA LEU A 81 25.44 6.20 -12.11
C LEU A 81 25.37 5.19 -10.97
N ASN A 82 26.49 5.01 -10.25
CA ASN A 82 26.54 4.18 -9.05
C ASN A 82 25.63 4.74 -7.96
N ASP A 83 25.66 6.06 -7.72
CA ASP A 83 24.80 6.69 -6.72
C ASP A 83 23.31 6.51 -7.05
N GLU A 84 22.91 6.68 -8.32
CA GLU A 84 21.52 6.44 -8.74
C GLU A 84 21.11 4.97 -8.63
N TYR A 85 22.03 4.04 -8.87
CA TYR A 85 21.79 2.61 -8.67
C TYR A 85 21.55 2.29 -7.19
N GLU A 86 22.41 2.76 -6.28
CA GLU A 86 22.25 2.51 -4.84
C GLU A 86 20.95 3.15 -4.32
N ASN A 87 20.63 4.39 -4.73
CA ASN A 87 19.36 5.03 -4.38
C ASN A 87 18.15 4.23 -4.88
N SER A 88 18.21 3.72 -6.12
CA SER A 88 17.14 2.89 -6.71
C SER A 88 16.97 1.57 -5.96
N LYS A 89 18.08 0.99 -5.50
CA LYS A 89 18.08 -0.24 -4.71
C LYS A 89 17.46 -0.01 -3.33
N GLU A 90 17.86 1.05 -2.63
CA GLU A 90 17.27 1.42 -1.33
C GLU A 90 15.76 1.69 -1.46
N ALA A 91 15.33 2.41 -2.50
CA ALA A 91 13.91 2.65 -2.76
C ALA A 91 13.13 1.34 -3.03
N ALA A 92 13.76 0.37 -3.71
CA ALA A 92 13.14 -0.93 -3.94
C ALA A 92 13.03 -1.76 -2.66
N GLU A 93 14.07 -1.75 -1.82
CA GLU A 93 14.07 -2.42 -0.50
C GLU A 93 12.98 -1.82 0.41
N GLU A 94 12.84 -0.50 0.47
CA GLU A 94 11.76 0.16 1.23
C GLU A 94 10.37 -0.23 0.72
N VAL A 95 10.16 -0.31 -0.61
CA VAL A 95 8.88 -0.79 -1.16
C VAL A 95 8.60 -2.22 -0.73
N SER A 96 9.59 -3.13 -0.80
CA SER A 96 9.44 -4.52 -0.34
C SER A 96 9.07 -4.59 1.14
N ASP A 97 9.81 -3.90 2.01
CA ASP A 97 9.58 -3.88 3.46
C ASP A 97 8.18 -3.35 3.82
N ARG A 98 7.69 -2.35 3.08
CA ARG A 98 6.35 -1.79 3.29
C ARG A 98 5.24 -2.75 2.88
N ILE A 99 5.43 -3.49 1.79
CA ILE A 99 4.47 -4.52 1.37
C ILE A 99 4.42 -5.66 2.40
N ASP A 100 5.58 -6.08 2.92
CA ASP A 100 5.66 -7.10 3.98
C ASP A 100 4.90 -6.62 5.24
N ALA A 101 5.09 -5.36 5.65
CA ALA A 101 4.39 -4.80 6.80
C ALA A 101 2.87 -4.68 6.61
N VAL A 102 2.39 -4.46 5.38
CA VAL A 102 0.96 -4.52 5.05
C VAL A 102 0.43 -5.95 5.22
N GLU A 103 1.21 -6.94 4.77
CA GLU A 103 0.84 -8.35 4.85
C GLU A 103 0.69 -8.83 6.30
N ASP A 104 1.68 -8.56 7.13
CA ASP A 104 1.66 -8.92 8.56
C ASP A 104 0.42 -8.38 9.28
N VAL A 105 0.13 -7.08 9.13
CA VAL A 105 -1.02 -6.44 9.80
C VAL A 105 -2.35 -6.97 9.26
N ALA A 106 -2.43 -7.25 7.95
CA ALA A 106 -3.65 -7.75 7.35
C ALA A 106 -3.96 -9.17 7.82
N GLU A 107 -2.95 -10.05 7.92
CA GLU A 107 -3.12 -11.41 8.43
C GLU A 107 -3.65 -11.39 9.87
N ASP A 108 -3.02 -10.63 10.76
CA ASP A 108 -3.46 -10.43 12.15
C ASP A 108 -4.90 -9.91 12.23
N LEU A 109 -5.24 -8.88 11.44
CA LEU A 109 -6.60 -8.32 11.39
C LEU A 109 -7.62 -9.38 10.98
N PHE A 110 -7.30 -10.16 9.96
CA PHE A 110 -8.21 -11.14 9.41
C PHE A 110 -8.39 -12.38 10.28
N GLU A 111 -7.37 -12.76 11.05
CA GLU A 111 -7.47 -13.82 12.06
C GLU A 111 -8.37 -13.35 13.22
N GLU A 112 -8.08 -12.19 13.80
CA GLU A 112 -8.89 -11.61 14.90
C GLU A 112 -10.35 -11.44 14.50
N TRP A 113 -10.61 -10.88 13.31
CA TRP A 113 -11.98 -10.72 12.82
C TRP A 113 -12.70 -12.07 12.62
N ALA A 114 -12.00 -13.12 12.17
CA ALA A 114 -12.59 -14.45 12.03
C ALA A 114 -12.97 -15.06 13.39
N ASP A 115 -12.13 -14.90 14.40
CA ASP A 115 -12.39 -15.39 15.76
C ASP A 115 -13.56 -14.65 16.40
N GLU A 116 -13.67 -13.34 16.19
CA GLU A 116 -14.77 -12.53 16.70
C GLU A 116 -16.11 -12.84 16.04
N ILE A 117 -16.10 -13.21 14.75
CA ILE A 117 -17.29 -13.69 14.05
C ILE A 117 -17.93 -14.88 14.79
N GLU A 118 -17.12 -15.75 15.41
CA GLU A 118 -17.61 -16.91 16.15
C GLU A 118 -18.29 -16.56 17.48
N GLN A 119 -18.04 -15.37 18.01
CA GLN A 119 -18.63 -14.88 19.25
C GLN A 119 -20.06 -14.34 19.07
N TYR A 120 -20.51 -14.12 17.82
CA TYR A 120 -21.87 -13.65 17.56
C TYR A 120 -22.92 -14.71 17.89
N ASN A 121 -23.85 -14.35 18.77
CA ASN A 121 -25.07 -15.14 19.03
C ASN A 121 -26.19 -14.87 18.02
N ASN A 122 -26.22 -13.67 17.42
CA ASN A 122 -27.22 -13.31 16.41
C ASN A 122 -26.78 -13.82 15.03
N ALA A 123 -27.58 -14.73 14.45
CA ALA A 123 -27.25 -15.37 13.17
C ALA A 123 -27.20 -14.40 11.98
N ASP A 124 -27.98 -13.32 12.00
CA ASP A 124 -28.01 -12.32 10.93
C ASP A 124 -26.76 -11.45 10.98
N LEU A 125 -26.37 -11.00 12.18
CA LEU A 125 -25.13 -10.25 12.40
C LEU A 125 -23.90 -11.09 12.04
N LYS A 126 -23.88 -12.37 12.44
CA LYS A 126 -22.80 -13.31 12.09
C LYS A 126 -22.64 -13.43 10.57
N ARG A 127 -23.74 -13.68 9.84
CA ARG A 127 -23.71 -13.79 8.37
C ARG A 127 -23.27 -12.48 7.70
N SER A 128 -23.70 -11.34 8.23
CA SER A 128 -23.28 -10.02 7.72
C SER A 128 -21.77 -9.81 7.88
N SER A 129 -21.23 -10.06 9.07
CA SER A 129 -19.80 -9.92 9.36
C SER A 129 -18.94 -10.88 8.53
N GLN A 130 -19.39 -12.13 8.34
CA GLN A 130 -18.75 -13.10 7.45
C GLN A 130 -18.70 -12.63 5.99
N ALA A 131 -19.77 -12.00 5.51
CA ALA A 131 -19.82 -11.45 4.16
C ALA A 131 -18.83 -10.29 3.99
N GLN A 132 -18.74 -9.40 4.98
CA GLN A 132 -17.77 -8.29 5.00
C GLN A 132 -16.33 -8.79 5.04
N LEU A 133 -15.99 -9.73 5.93
CA LEU A 133 -14.65 -10.32 5.99
C LEU A 133 -14.24 -10.94 4.65
N ARG A 134 -15.16 -11.69 4.01
CA ARG A 134 -14.89 -12.30 2.70
C ARG A 134 -14.66 -11.25 1.61
N ASP A 135 -15.47 -10.20 1.56
CA ASP A 135 -15.33 -9.12 0.57
C ASP A 135 -14.00 -8.38 0.76
N THR A 136 -13.69 -7.98 2.00
CA THR A 136 -12.45 -7.28 2.33
C THR A 136 -11.22 -8.13 2.03
N ARG A 137 -11.21 -9.43 2.37
CA ARG A 137 -10.11 -10.35 2.01
C ARG A 137 -9.91 -10.46 0.49
N SER A 138 -11.00 -10.46 -0.29
CA SER A 138 -10.90 -10.53 -1.76
C SER A 138 -10.21 -9.30 -2.31
N ARG A 139 -10.65 -8.10 -1.90
CA ARG A 139 -10.08 -6.82 -2.34
C ARG A 139 -8.63 -6.64 -1.89
N TYR A 140 -8.35 -7.01 -0.64
CA TYR A 140 -6.98 -7.04 -0.12
C TYR A 140 -6.05 -7.90 -0.99
N LYS A 141 -6.48 -9.11 -1.35
CA LYS A 141 -5.67 -10.01 -2.17
C LYS A 141 -5.39 -9.45 -3.56
N GLU A 142 -6.37 -8.77 -4.16
CA GLU A 142 -6.19 -8.10 -5.46
C GLU A 142 -5.15 -6.99 -5.36
N MET A 143 -5.25 -6.12 -4.35
CA MET A 143 -4.28 -5.06 -4.06
C MET A 143 -2.87 -5.62 -3.81
N LEU A 144 -2.73 -6.59 -2.90
CA LEU A 144 -1.43 -7.21 -2.57
C LEU A 144 -0.78 -7.83 -3.82
N THR A 145 -1.57 -8.47 -4.68
CA THR A 145 -1.06 -9.07 -5.92
C THR A 145 -0.46 -8.02 -6.86
N SER A 146 -1.05 -6.81 -6.92
CA SER A 146 -0.51 -5.72 -7.72
C SER A 146 0.72 -5.07 -7.08
N MET A 147 0.73 -4.90 -5.75
CA MET A 147 1.91 -4.47 -5.00
C MET A 147 3.11 -5.38 -5.28
N ARG A 148 2.95 -6.70 -5.12
CA ARG A 148 4.02 -7.68 -5.41
C ARG A 148 4.44 -7.71 -6.88
N ARG A 149 3.52 -7.40 -7.80
CA ARG A 149 3.86 -7.27 -9.24
C ARG A 149 4.68 -6.03 -9.51
N SER A 150 4.33 -4.91 -8.90
CA SER A 150 5.08 -3.66 -8.91
C SER A 150 6.49 -3.88 -8.35
N GLU A 151 6.59 -4.49 -7.17
CA GLU A 151 7.85 -4.89 -6.53
C GLU A 151 8.74 -5.72 -7.47
N LYS A 152 8.19 -6.82 -8.00
CA LYS A 152 8.93 -7.71 -8.90
C LYS A 152 9.43 -7.00 -10.16
N SER A 153 8.73 -5.97 -10.64
CA SER A 153 9.14 -5.22 -11.83
C SER A 153 10.31 -4.26 -11.60
N MET A 154 10.72 -4.01 -10.34
CA MET A 154 11.93 -3.25 -10.02
C MET A 154 13.20 -4.05 -10.32
N GLN A 155 13.16 -5.38 -10.15
CA GLN A 155 14.35 -6.23 -10.24
C GLN A 155 15.07 -6.18 -11.61
N PRO A 156 14.39 -6.25 -12.77
CA PRO A 156 15.07 -6.15 -14.07
C PRO A 156 15.77 -4.80 -14.28
N VAL A 157 15.17 -3.72 -13.75
CA VAL A 157 15.74 -2.37 -13.79
C VAL A 157 17.03 -2.32 -12.96
N LEU A 158 16.97 -2.81 -11.72
CA LEU A 158 18.14 -2.87 -10.82
C LEU A 158 19.25 -3.76 -11.36
N THR A 159 18.92 -4.91 -11.93
CA THR A 159 19.91 -5.81 -12.55
C THR A 159 20.63 -5.12 -13.70
N THR A 160 19.87 -4.46 -14.59
CA THR A 160 20.45 -3.70 -15.70
C THR A 160 21.35 -2.57 -15.21
N PHE A 161 20.91 -1.78 -14.22
CA PHE A 161 21.74 -0.73 -13.63
C PHE A 161 23.04 -1.28 -13.03
N HIS A 162 22.93 -2.32 -12.20
CA HIS A 162 24.07 -2.94 -11.53
C HIS A 162 25.13 -3.42 -12.54
N ASP A 163 24.69 -4.13 -13.60
CA ASP A 163 25.60 -4.64 -14.63
C ASP A 163 26.32 -3.52 -15.37
N ASN A 164 25.62 -2.41 -15.65
CA ASN A 164 26.20 -1.24 -16.31
C ASN A 164 27.17 -0.46 -15.40
N VAL A 165 26.83 -0.29 -14.11
CA VAL A 165 27.72 0.31 -13.10
C VAL A 165 29.00 -0.52 -12.98
N LEU A 166 28.88 -1.83 -12.84
CA LEU A 166 30.01 -2.74 -12.72
C LEU A 166 30.87 -2.74 -13.99
N PHE A 167 30.24 -2.74 -15.16
CA PHE A 167 30.94 -2.67 -16.44
C PHE A 167 31.76 -1.39 -16.57
N LEU A 168 31.18 -0.22 -16.23
CA LEU A 168 31.88 1.06 -16.25
C LEU A 168 33.05 1.09 -15.26
N LYS A 169 32.87 0.55 -14.06
CA LYS A 169 33.92 0.46 -13.04
C LYS A 169 35.22 -0.17 -13.57
N HIS A 170 35.09 -1.17 -14.42
CA HIS A 170 36.22 -1.91 -14.99
C HIS A 170 36.70 -1.39 -16.34
N ASN A 171 35.88 -0.62 -17.06
CA ASN A 171 36.10 -0.26 -18.46
C ASN A 171 35.85 1.24 -18.70
N LEU A 172 36.50 2.13 -17.94
CA LEU A 172 36.40 3.58 -18.14
C LEU A 172 37.09 4.03 -19.45
N ASN A 173 36.50 3.70 -20.59
CA ASN A 173 36.98 4.08 -21.92
C ASN A 173 35.82 4.36 -22.90
N ALA A 174 36.16 4.90 -24.07
CA ALA A 174 35.21 5.30 -25.11
C ALA A 174 34.38 4.13 -25.68
N GLN A 175 34.94 2.91 -25.69
CA GLN A 175 34.25 1.73 -26.19
C GLN A 175 33.13 1.32 -25.23
N ALA A 176 33.34 1.44 -23.92
CA ALA A 176 32.33 1.14 -22.92
C ALA A 176 31.09 2.04 -23.03
N ILE A 177 31.26 3.33 -23.33
CA ILE A 177 30.14 4.25 -23.57
C ILE A 177 29.30 3.83 -24.79
N GLY A 178 29.92 3.24 -25.81
CA GLY A 178 29.23 2.73 -26.98
C GLY A 178 28.24 1.60 -26.66
N SER A 179 28.59 0.68 -25.77
CA SER A 179 27.71 -0.42 -25.36
C SER A 179 26.57 0.02 -24.43
N LEU A 180 26.75 1.11 -23.67
CA LEU A 180 25.67 1.64 -22.82
C LEU A 180 24.44 2.10 -23.62
N LYS A 181 24.58 2.42 -24.92
CA LYS A 181 23.46 2.88 -25.76
C LYS A 181 22.36 1.83 -25.92
N SER A 182 22.74 0.56 -26.10
CA SER A 182 21.76 -0.53 -26.21
C SER A 182 21.10 -0.79 -24.86
N GLU A 183 21.89 -0.77 -23.78
CA GLU A 183 21.40 -0.99 -22.42
C GLU A 183 20.42 0.10 -21.98
N PHE A 184 20.69 1.37 -22.32
CA PHE A 184 19.79 2.49 -22.05
C PHE A 184 18.41 2.28 -22.69
N ALA A 185 18.37 1.75 -23.92
CA ALA A 185 17.10 1.48 -24.58
C ALA A 185 16.30 0.36 -23.90
N SER A 186 16.97 -0.69 -23.39
CA SER A 186 16.33 -1.74 -22.58
C SER A 186 15.80 -1.16 -21.28
N LEU A 187 16.64 -0.44 -20.55
CA LEU A 187 16.32 0.17 -19.27
C LEU A 187 15.11 1.12 -19.36
N LYS A 188 15.02 1.92 -20.43
CA LYS A 188 13.86 2.78 -20.69
C LYS A 188 12.56 1.98 -20.80
N ASN A 189 12.59 0.81 -21.43
CA ASN A 189 11.41 -0.03 -21.55
C ASN A 189 11.03 -0.66 -20.22
N ASP A 190 12.03 -1.16 -19.47
CA ASP A 190 11.80 -1.77 -18.16
C ASP A 190 11.23 -0.76 -17.16
N ILE A 191 11.74 0.48 -17.16
CA ILE A 191 11.22 1.57 -16.32
C ILE A 191 9.80 1.98 -16.74
N ALA A 192 9.48 1.98 -18.03
CA ALA A 192 8.12 2.23 -18.49
C ALA A 192 7.13 1.15 -17.99
N VAL A 193 7.57 -0.12 -17.97
CA VAL A 193 6.79 -1.22 -17.38
C VAL A 193 6.66 -1.02 -15.88
N LEU A 194 7.75 -0.73 -15.16
CA LEU A 194 7.75 -0.48 -13.72
C LEU A 194 6.78 0.64 -13.33
N ILE A 195 6.87 1.80 -13.96
CA ILE A 195 5.97 2.94 -13.70
C ILE A 195 4.52 2.54 -13.92
N LYS A 196 4.23 1.74 -14.96
CA LYS A 196 2.88 1.24 -15.22
C LYS A 196 2.38 0.33 -14.09
N GLN A 197 3.22 -0.60 -13.61
CA GLN A 197 2.84 -1.49 -12.50
C GLN A 197 2.64 -0.71 -11.19
N MET A 198 3.54 0.24 -10.88
CA MET A 198 3.41 1.11 -9.71
C MET A 198 2.12 1.92 -9.74
N ASN A 199 1.76 2.53 -10.90
CA ASN A 199 0.50 3.25 -11.03
C ASN A 199 -0.73 2.35 -10.83
N GLN A 200 -0.68 1.10 -11.31
CA GLN A 200 -1.76 0.13 -11.09
C GLN A 200 -1.89 -0.26 -9.63
N SER A 201 -0.76 -0.49 -8.96
CA SER A 201 -0.68 -0.79 -7.53
C SER A 201 -1.21 0.37 -6.68
N ILE A 202 -0.75 1.60 -6.93
CA ILE A 202 -1.23 2.82 -6.27
C ILE A 202 -2.75 2.98 -6.40
N ALA A 203 -3.30 2.81 -7.61
CA ALA A 203 -4.73 2.93 -7.83
C ALA A 203 -5.54 1.89 -7.03
N GLN A 204 -5.05 0.65 -6.94
CA GLN A 204 -5.69 -0.39 -6.14
C GLN A 204 -5.55 -0.15 -4.63
N SER A 205 -4.43 0.43 -4.18
CA SER A 205 -4.29 0.89 -2.79
C SER A 205 -5.34 1.95 -2.46
N ASP A 206 -5.52 2.95 -3.33
CA ASP A 206 -6.52 4.01 -3.13
C ASP A 206 -7.95 3.46 -3.08
N GLU A 207 -8.28 2.51 -3.95
CA GLU A 207 -9.57 1.80 -3.91
C GLU A 207 -9.76 1.03 -2.61
N PHE A 208 -8.74 0.27 -2.18
CA PHE A 208 -8.81 -0.49 -0.93
C PHE A 208 -8.98 0.43 0.29
N ILE A 209 -8.19 1.51 0.38
CA ILE A 209 -8.29 2.51 1.46
C ILE A 209 -9.69 3.14 1.48
N ALA A 210 -10.21 3.54 0.31
CA ALA A 210 -11.53 4.12 0.20
C ALA A 210 -12.63 3.14 0.67
N ASP A 211 -12.50 1.86 0.34
CA ASP A 211 -13.41 0.81 0.76
C ASP A 211 -13.38 0.59 2.27
N MET A 212 -12.18 0.53 2.86
CA MET A 212 -11.98 0.40 4.30
C MET A 212 -12.60 1.58 5.06
N ARG A 213 -12.39 2.82 4.60
CA ARG A 213 -12.97 4.03 5.19
C ARG A 213 -14.50 4.05 5.10
N ARG A 214 -15.09 3.56 4.00
CA ARG A 214 -16.56 3.48 3.87
C ARG A 214 -17.18 2.46 4.84
N GLN A 215 -16.47 1.38 5.15
CA GLN A 215 -16.94 0.39 6.12
C GLN A 215 -16.89 0.88 7.58
N GLN A 216 -16.14 1.95 7.89
CA GLN A 216 -16.04 2.54 9.24
C GLN A 216 -17.07 3.64 9.53
N GLY A 217 -17.71 4.21 8.50
CA GLY A 217 -18.62 5.37 8.64
C GLY A 217 -20.10 5.06 8.46
N GLY A 218 -20.51 3.79 8.55
CA GLY A 218 -21.87 3.32 8.27
C GLY A 218 -22.59 2.73 9.48
#